data_AF-A0A935I261-F1
#
_entry.id   AF-A0A935I261-F1
#
_cell.length_a   1.000
_cell.length_b   1.000
_cell.length_c   1.000
_cell.angle_alpha   90.00
_cell.angle_beta   90.00
_cell.angle_gamma   90.00
#
_symmetry.space_group_name_H-M   'P 1'
#
loop_
_entity.id
_entity.type
_entity.pdbx_description
1 polymer ?
#
loop_
_entity_poly.entity_id
_entity_poly.type
_entity_poly.pdbx_seq_one_letter_code
_entity_poly.pdbx_strand_id
1 'polypeptide(L)' 'MMYLVKVAVIVNNNVNPGTYKYNFDGSNLVSGVYFYRLEAGDFTDVKRMVLVK' A
#
# COMPACT_ATOMS: atom_id res chain seq x y z
N MET A 1 22.03 -2.15 -3.35
CA MET A 1 20.84 -3.01 -3.24
C MET A 1 20.04 -2.55 -2.02
N MET A 2 18.97 -1.79 -2.21
CA MET A 2 18.15 -1.25 -1.12
C MET A 2 17.00 -2.23 -0.84
N TYR A 3 17.03 -2.89 0.32
CA TYR A 3 15.96 -3.79 0.74
C TYR A 3 14.78 -2.96 1.24
N LEU A 4 13.77 -2.73 0.39
CA LEU A 4 12.47 -2.28 0.88
C LEU A 4 11.81 -3.46 1.57
N VAL A 5 11.64 -3.39 2.90
CA VAL A 5 10.88 -4.38 3.66
C VAL A 5 9.41 -4.23 3.28
N LYS A 6 8.84 -5.29 2.70
CA LYS A 6 7.43 -5.35 2.33
C LYS A 6 6.58 -5.52 3.59
N VAL A 7 5.75 -4.52 3.90
CA VAL A 7 4.94 -4.49 5.13
C VAL A 7 3.67 -5.33 5.00
N ALA A 8 2.94 -5.19 3.88
CA ALA A 8 1.71 -5.92 3.63
C ALA A 8 1.37 -5.96 2.13
N VAL A 9 0.48 -6.88 1.75
CA VAL A 9 -0.25 -6.86 0.47
C VAL A 9 -1.72 -6.78 0.79
N ILE A 10 -2.39 -5.73 0.30
CA ILE A 10 -3.83 -5.55 0.51
C ILE A 10 -4.62 -6.24 -0.61
N VAL A 11 -4.12 -6.16 -1.85
CA VAL A 11 -4.71 -6.76 -3.04
C VAL A 11 -3.57 -7.30 -3.91
N ASN A 12 -3.74 -8.51 -4.45
CA ASN A 12 -2.73 -9.15 -5.31
C ASN A 12 -3.32 -9.70 -6.63
N ASN A 13 -4.53 -9.29 -6.99
CA ASN A 13 -5.25 -9.80 -8.14
C ASN A 13 -5.69 -8.65 -9.04
N ASN A 14 -5.82 -8.93 -10.35
CA ASN A 14 -6.44 -8.00 -11.28
C ASN A 14 -7.92 -7.81 -10.92
N VAL A 15 -8.37 -6.56 -10.90
CA VAL A 15 -9.76 -6.19 -10.69
C VAL A 15 -10.29 -5.52 -11.96
N ASN A 16 -11.59 -5.66 -12.20
CA ASN A 16 -12.25 -4.98 -13.33
C ASN A 16 -12.20 -3.45 -13.13
N PRO A 17 -12.36 -2.65 -14.19
CA PRO A 17 -12.45 -1.20 -14.06
C PRO A 17 -13.58 -0.79 -13.10
N GLY A 18 -13.27 0.09 -12.14
CA GLY A 18 -14.23 0.56 -11.14
C GLY A 18 -13.55 1.22 -9.95
N THR A 19 -14.36 1.67 -8.99
CA THR A 19 -13.90 2.26 -7.74
C THR A 19 -13.93 1.22 -6.63
N TYR A 20 -12.81 1.03 -5.95
CA TYR A 20 -12.67 0.08 -4.86
C TYR A 20 -12.17 0.78 -3.60
N LYS A 21 -12.70 0.37 -2.45
CA LYS A 21 -12.23 0.82 -1.14
C LYS A 21 -11.72 -0.39 -0.37
N TYR A 22 -10.48 -0.30 0.09
CA TYR A 22 -9.86 -1.31 0.93
C TYR A 22 -9.51 -0.71 2.29
N ASN A 23 -9.74 -1.49 3.34
CA ASN A 23 -9.31 -1.12 4.69
C ASN A 23 -7.94 -1.73 4.93
N PHE A 24 -7.02 -0.92 5.47
CA PHE A 24 -5.72 -1.36 5.92
C PHE A 24 -5.65 -1.22 7.44
N ASP A 25 -5.47 -2.35 8.13
CA ASP A 25 -5.25 -2.36 9.58
C ASP A 25 -3.75 -2.21 9.88
N GLY A 26 -3.36 -1.00 10.30
CA GLY A 26 -2.01 -0.66 10.71
C GLY A 26 -1.76 -0.76 12.22
N SER A 27 -2.68 -1.31 13.02
CA SER A 27 -2.60 -1.30 14.50
C SER A 27 -1.32 -1.96 15.06
N ASN A 28 -0.84 -3.00 14.38
CA ASN A 28 0.37 -3.74 14.72
C ASN A 28 1.67 -3.08 14.22
N LEU A 29 1.57 -1.95 13.51
CA LEU A 29 2.72 -1.21 13.03
C LEU A 29 3.15 -0.13 14.02
N VAL A 30 4.43 0.24 13.98
CA VAL A 30 4.96 1.37 14.73
C VAL A 30 4.56 2.68 14.05
N SER A 31 4.35 3.75 14.83
CA SER A 31 4.17 5.08 14.27
C SER A 31 5.36 5.44 13.39
N GLY A 32 5.11 6.04 12.23
CA GLY A 32 6.17 6.32 11.27
C GLY A 32 5.66 6.60 9.87
N VAL A 33 6.61 6.79 8.96
CA VAL A 33 6.35 7.02 7.54
C VAL A 33 6.37 5.68 6.81
N TYR A 34 5.31 5.41 6.08
CA TYR A 34 5.17 4.25 5.21
C TYR A 34 4.94 4.69 3.78
N PHE A 35 5.39 3.89 2.83
CA PHE A 35 5.09 4.08 1.42
C PHE A 35 4.21 2.93 0.96
N TYR A 36 3.21 3.24 0.15
CA TYR A 36 2.40 2.25 -0.53
C TYR A 36 2.42 2.52 -2.04
N ARG A 37 2.29 1.43 -2.80
CA ARG A 37 2.34 1.44 -4.25
C ARG A 37 1.04 0.87 -4.79
N LEU A 38 0.44 1.59 -5.73
CA LEU A 38 -0.72 1.15 -6.50
C LEU A 38 -0.23 0.81 -7.90
N GLU A 39 -0.53 -0.41 -8.37
CA GLU A 39 -0.16 -0.90 -9.70
C GLU A 39 -1.43 -1.34 -10.43
N ALA A 40 -1.64 -0.83 -11.65
CA ALA A 40 -2.78 -1.17 -12.50
C ALA A 40 -2.38 -1.14 -13.98
N GLY A 41 -2.07 -2.30 -14.56
CA GLY A 41 -1.45 -2.37 -15.88
C GLY A 41 -0.12 -1.62 -15.89
N ASP A 42 0.04 -0.68 -16.83
CA ASP A 42 1.24 0.16 -16.93
C ASP A 42 1.25 1.34 -15.95
N PHE A 43 0.14 1.59 -15.23
CA PHE A 43 0.07 2.64 -14.23
C PHE A 43 0.73 2.19 -12.92
N THR A 44 1.65 3.01 -12.41
CA THR A 44 2.23 2.87 -11.08
C THR A 44 2.21 4.22 -10.37
N ASP A 45 1.72 4.24 -9.14
CA ASP A 45 1.71 5.43 -8.28
C ASP A 45 2.19 5.05 -6.88
N VAL A 46 3.10 5.85 -6.34
CA VAL A 46 3.68 5.64 -5.01
C VAL A 46 3.30 6.82 -4.14
N LYS A 47 2.66 6.53 -3.01
CA LYS A 47 2.19 7.54 -2.07
C LYS A 47 2.79 7.31 -0.70
N ARG A 48 3.00 8.41 0.01
CA ARG A 48 3.48 8.45 1.39
C ARG A 48 2.29 8.49 2.35
N MET A 49 2.32 7.66 3.37
CA MET A 49 1.39 7.62 4.49
C MET A 49 2.15 7.88 5.80
N VAL A 50 1.55 8.65 6.71
CA VAL A 50 2.06 8.80 8.08
C VAL A 50 1.11 8.06 9.00
N LEU A 51 1.62 7.07 9.71
CA LEU A 51 0.90 6.37 10.77
C LEU A 51 1.21 7.04 12.11
N VAL A 52 0.16 7.46 12.81
CA VAL A 52 0.23 8.06 14.15
C VAL A 52 -0.62 7.20 15.08
N LYS A 53 -0.03 6.79 16.21
CA LYS A 53 -0.74 6.17 17.34
C LYS A 53 -1.19 7.23 18.34
#